data_AF-A0A673A295-F1
#
_entry.id   AF-A0A673A295-F1
#
_cell.length_a   1.000
_cell.length_b   1.000
_cell.length_c   1.000
_cell.angle_alpha   90.00
_cell.angle_beta   90.00
_cell.angle_gamma   90.00
#
_symmetry.space_group_name_H-M   'P 1'
#
loop_
_entity.id
_entity.type
_entity.pdbx_description
1 polymer ?
#
loop_
_entity_poly.entity_id
_entity_poly.type
_entity_poly.pdbx_seq_one_letter_code
_entity_poly.pdbx_strand_id
1 'polypeptide(L)'
;FQTSLVWYHGSLSRSDAESLLTLCKECSYLVRNSQTNRSDYSLSLRSCQGFMHMKFTQCKDGKYVLGQNSPPFDTIPEVIHFYTTHKLPIRGAEHLSLLFPVLVQTL
;
A
#
# COMPACT_ATOMS: atom_id res chain seq x y z
N PHE A 1 -8.71 19.93 -5.87
CA PHE A 1 -9.15 18.62 -6.35
C PHE A 1 -8.81 17.56 -5.32
N GLN A 2 -9.71 17.38 -4.34
CA GLN A 2 -9.54 16.44 -3.24
C GLN A 2 -10.32 15.18 -3.61
N THR A 3 -9.74 14.34 -4.47
CA THR A 3 -10.27 12.98 -4.62
C THR A 3 -9.98 12.26 -3.32
N SER A 4 -11.03 11.85 -2.61
CA SER A 4 -10.94 10.87 -1.53
C SER A 4 -9.95 9.77 -1.95
N LEU A 5 -8.99 9.45 -1.08
CA LEU A 5 -8.00 8.42 -1.36
C LEU A 5 -8.74 7.08 -1.39
N VAL A 6 -9.27 6.71 -2.56
CA VAL A 6 -10.16 5.56 -2.71
C VAL A 6 -9.54 4.24 -2.24
N TRP A 7 -8.20 4.17 -2.22
CA TRP A 7 -7.42 3.03 -1.78
C TRP A 7 -7.07 3.05 -0.29
N TYR A 8 -7.46 4.07 0.48
CA TYR A 8 -7.15 4.17 1.91
C TYR A 8 -8.34 3.72 2.78
N HIS A 9 -8.12 2.68 3.58
CA HIS A 9 -9.14 1.96 4.35
C HIS A 9 -9.05 2.21 5.86
N GLY A 10 -8.28 3.21 6.31
CA GLY A 10 -8.18 3.55 7.73
C GLY A 10 -7.74 2.37 8.59
N SER A 11 -8.46 2.09 9.68
CA SER A 11 -8.08 1.06 10.67
C SER A 11 -8.37 -0.40 10.26
N LEU A 12 -8.57 -0.67 8.97
CA LEU A 12 -8.77 -2.02 8.45
C LEU A 12 -7.67 -2.97 8.95
N SER A 13 -8.06 -4.16 9.44
CA SER A 13 -7.10 -5.13 9.93
C SER A 13 -6.33 -5.78 8.78
N ARG A 14 -5.21 -6.46 9.09
CA ARG A 14 -4.49 -7.24 8.08
C ARG A 14 -5.37 -8.36 7.51
N SER A 15 -6.08 -9.08 8.38
CA SER A 15 -6.95 -10.19 7.98
C SER A 15 -8.10 -9.74 7.08
N ASP A 16 -8.72 -8.60 7.40
CA ASP A 16 -9.80 -8.04 6.58
C ASP A 16 -9.27 -7.55 5.23
N ALA A 17 -8.07 -6.96 5.20
CA ALA A 17 -7.40 -6.60 3.96
C ALA A 17 -7.11 -7.81 3.08
N GLU A 18 -6.61 -8.91 3.65
CA GLU A 18 -6.41 -10.17 2.93
C GLU A 18 -7.73 -10.74 2.40
N SER A 19 -8.81 -10.66 3.19
CA SER A 19 -10.16 -11.07 2.78
C SER A 19 -10.66 -10.28 1.56
N LEU A 20 -10.53 -8.95 1.58
CA LEU A 20 -10.88 -8.09 0.44
C LEU A 20 -10.02 -8.40 -0.81
N LEU A 21 -8.72 -8.65 -0.61
CA LEU A 21 -7.79 -8.93 -1.70
C LEU A 21 -7.89 -10.37 -2.25
N THR A 22 -8.52 -11.30 -1.52
CA THR A 22 -8.58 -12.73 -1.89
C THR A 22 -9.20 -12.96 -3.27
N LEU A 23 -10.27 -12.24 -3.59
CA LEU A 23 -10.98 -12.34 -4.86
C LEU A 23 -10.52 -11.31 -5.90
N CYS A 24 -9.50 -10.51 -5.56
CA CYS A 24 -8.96 -9.50 -6.45
C CYS A 24 -7.85 -10.08 -7.34
N LYS A 25 -7.61 -9.41 -8.48
CA LYS A 25 -6.51 -9.74 -9.40
C LYS A 25 -5.14 -9.41 -8.80
N GLU A 26 -4.08 -10.04 -9.30
CA GLU A 26 -2.70 -9.66 -8.99
C GLU A 26 -2.48 -8.16 -9.23
N CYS A 27 -1.61 -7.53 -8.43
CA CYS A 27 -1.39 -6.07 -8.41
C CYS A 27 -2.56 -5.25 -7.83
N SER A 28 -3.57 -5.89 -7.23
CA SER A 28 -4.59 -5.19 -6.46
C SER A 28 -4.08 -4.79 -5.09
N TYR A 29 -4.39 -3.58 -4.65
CA TYR A 29 -3.78 -3.00 -3.46
C TYR A 29 -4.72 -2.10 -2.65
N LEU A 30 -4.38 -1.91 -1.38
CA LEU A 30 -4.97 -0.91 -0.50
C LEU A 30 -3.96 -0.45 0.55
N VAL A 31 -4.18 0.73 1.10
CA VAL A 31 -3.44 1.24 2.27
C VAL A 31 -4.35 1.25 3.47
N ARG A 32 -3.79 0.89 4.62
CA ARG A 32 -4.47 0.85 5.92
C ARG A 32 -3.51 1.37 6.98
N ASN A 33 -4.02 1.62 8.18
CA ASN A 33 -3.19 1.87 9.34
C ASN A 33 -2.47 0.56 9.72
N SER A 34 -1.26 0.71 10.25
CA SER A 34 -0.53 -0.41 10.81
C SER A 34 -1.23 -0.91 12.07
N GLN A 35 -1.33 -2.23 12.22
CA GLN A 35 -1.93 -2.85 13.41
C GLN A 35 -1.04 -2.71 14.64
N THR A 36 0.28 -2.63 14.45
CA THR A 36 1.25 -2.59 15.55
C THR A 36 1.50 -1.16 16.04
N ASN A 37 1.27 -0.15 15.18
CA ASN A 37 1.40 1.26 15.53
C ASN A 37 0.40 2.07 14.71
N ARG A 38 -0.62 2.64 15.37
CA ARG A 38 -1.71 3.34 14.67
C ARG A 38 -1.28 4.63 13.98
N SER A 39 -0.10 5.17 14.34
CA SER A 39 0.50 6.32 13.67
C SER A 39 1.21 5.97 12.37
N ASP A 40 1.42 4.67 12.10
CA ASP A 40 2.07 4.19 10.88
C ASP A 40 1.04 3.64 9.89
N TYR A 41 1.45 3.57 8.63
CA TYR A 41 0.63 3.03 7.54
C TYR A 41 1.23 1.73 6.99
N SER A 42 0.39 0.93 6.36
CA SER A 42 0.77 -0.31 5.68
C SER A 42 0.07 -0.41 4.33
N LEU A 43 0.83 -0.78 3.31
CA LEU A 43 0.32 -1.22 2.01
C LEU A 43 0.05 -2.72 2.10
N SER A 44 -1.15 -3.14 1.71
CA SER A 44 -1.49 -4.55 1.47
C SER A 44 -1.66 -4.76 -0.04
N LEU A 45 -1.07 -5.81 -0.59
CA LEU A 45 -1.02 -6.09 -2.02
C LEU A 45 -1.33 -7.57 -2.30
N ARG A 46 -2.11 -7.84 -3.35
CA ARG A 46 -2.31 -9.18 -3.91
C ARG A 46 -1.17 -9.54 -4.86
N SER A 47 -0.47 -10.64 -4.57
CA SER A 47 0.52 -11.25 -5.47
C SER A 47 0.02 -12.61 -5.97
N CYS A 48 0.69 -13.18 -6.98
CA CYS A 48 0.42 -14.56 -7.42
C CYS A 48 0.64 -15.64 -6.33
N GLN A 49 1.44 -15.35 -5.31
CA GLN A 49 1.78 -16.28 -4.23
C GLN A 49 1.02 -16.00 -2.91
N GLY A 50 0.05 -15.08 -2.92
CA GLY A 50 -0.73 -14.72 -1.73
C GLY A 50 -0.81 -13.21 -1.52
N PHE A 51 -0.34 -12.75 -0.37
CA PHE A 51 -0.42 -11.34 0.03
C PHE A 51 0.92 -10.81 0.49
N MET A 52 1.20 -9.56 0.13
CA MET A 52 2.37 -8.82 0.57
C MET A 52 1.95 -7.63 1.42
N HIS A 53 2.67 -7.38 2.50
CA HIS A 53 2.44 -6.22 3.36
C HIS A 53 3.74 -5.44 3.53
N MET A 54 3.70 -4.17 3.13
CA MET A 54 4.83 -3.27 3.23
C MET A 54 4.50 -2.13 4.19
N LYS A 55 5.45 -1.76 5.04
CA LYS A 55 5.29 -0.63 5.95
C LYS A 55 5.76 0.65 5.24
N PHE A 56 4.99 1.72 5.42
CA PHE A 56 5.51 3.07 5.20
C PHE A 56 6.34 3.45 6.42
N THR A 57 7.54 3.92 6.19
CA THR A 57 8.41 4.43 7.25
C THR A 57 8.62 5.92 7.03
N GLN A 58 8.38 6.72 8.06
CA GLN A 58 8.70 8.13 8.03
C GLN A 58 10.18 8.32 8.40
N CYS A 59 10.93 8.99 7.54
CA CYS A 59 12.31 9.38 7.75
C CYS A 59 12.38 10.59 8.71
N LYS A 60 13.58 10.85 9.25
CA LYS A 60 13.81 11.95 10.21
C LYS A 60 13.50 13.34 9.64
N ASP A 61 13.57 13.49 8.33
CA ASP A 61 13.26 14.71 7.57
C ASP A 61 11.77 14.84 7.21
N GLY A 62 10.92 13.92 7.72
CA GLY A 62 9.48 13.94 7.54
C GLY A 62 8.97 13.23 6.28
N LYS A 63 9.87 12.80 5.38
CA LYS A 63 9.53 12.08 4.15
C LYS A 63 9.14 10.62 4.41
N TYR A 64 8.46 9.99 3.46
CA TYR A 64 8.01 8.60 3.53
C TYR A 64 8.75 7.71 2.52
N VAL A 65 9.09 6.50 2.97
CA VAL A 65 9.64 5.42 2.12
C VAL A 65 8.79 4.14 2.25
N LEU A 66 8.70 3.36 1.17
CA LEU A 66 8.03 2.05 1.14
C LEU A 66 9.06 0.91 1.20
N GLY A 67 9.49 0.57 2.41
CA GLY A 67 10.60 -0.39 2.63
C GLY A 67 11.99 0.22 2.36
N GLN A 68 13.03 -0.61 2.41
CA GLN A 68 14.42 -0.14 2.47
C GLN A 68 14.97 0.47 1.17
N ASN A 69 14.49 0.04 -0.01
CA ASN A 69 15.01 0.48 -1.31
C ASN A 69 14.06 1.43 -2.05
N SER A 70 13.17 2.09 -1.32
CA SER A 70 12.25 3.07 -1.87
C SER A 70 12.88 4.46 -1.79
N PRO A 71 12.80 5.29 -2.85
CA PRO A 71 13.17 6.70 -2.72
C PRO A 71 12.22 7.40 -1.73
N PRO A 72 12.65 8.50 -1.10
CA PRO A 72 11.81 9.24 -0.16
C PRO A 72 10.82 10.17 -0.89
N PHE A 73 9.59 10.27 -0.37
CA PHE A 73 8.50 11.09 -0.91
C PHE A 73 7.92 12.01 0.17
N ASP A 74 7.30 13.13 -0.18
CA ASP A 74 6.76 14.06 0.82
C ASP A 74 5.44 13.56 1.42
N THR A 75 4.66 12.78 0.66
CA THR A 75 3.39 12.22 1.14
C THR A 75 3.16 10.77 0.69
N ILE A 76 2.37 10.00 1.44
CA ILE A 76 1.99 8.63 1.05
C ILE A 76 1.28 8.57 -0.32
N PRO A 77 0.35 9.48 -0.67
CA PRO A 77 -0.23 9.52 -2.01
C PRO A 77 0.81 9.62 -3.14
N GLU A 78 1.91 10.35 -2.94
CA GLU A 78 3.01 10.41 -3.91
C GLU A 78 3.72 9.06 -4.05
N VAL A 79 3.99 8.38 -2.92
CA VAL A 79 4.57 7.02 -2.93
C VAL A 79 3.69 6.08 -3.75
N ILE A 80 2.38 6.11 -3.49
CA ILE A 80 1.40 5.28 -4.20
C ILE A 80 1.39 5.62 -5.69
N HIS A 81 1.29 6.90 -6.03
CA HIS A 81 1.28 7.36 -7.42
C HIS A 81 2.53 6.90 -8.17
N PHE A 82 3.71 7.05 -7.58
CA PHE A 82 4.96 6.62 -8.17
C PHE A 82 4.96 5.12 -8.51
N TYR A 83 4.55 4.26 -7.57
CA TYR A 83 4.51 2.81 -7.78
C TYR A 83 3.32 2.32 -8.62
N THR A 84 2.42 3.20 -9.10
CA THR A 84 1.46 2.82 -10.16
C THR A 84 2.14 2.64 -11.51
N THR A 85 3.26 3.34 -11.74
CA THR A 85 4.02 3.30 -13.01
C THR A 85 5.41 2.68 -12.85
N HIS A 86 5.88 2.49 -11.61
CA HIS A 86 7.17 1.88 -11.29
C HIS A 86 7.01 0.52 -10.62
N LYS A 87 8.07 -0.29 -10.70
CA LYS A 87 8.14 -1.58 -10.02
C LYS A 87 8.37 -1.41 -8.53
N LEU A 88 7.71 -2.26 -7.73
CA LEU A 88 7.87 -2.27 -6.28
C LEU A 88 9.26 -2.79 -5.89
N PRO A 89 9.88 -2.24 -4.83
CA PRO A 89 11.20 -2.63 -4.37
C PRO A 89 11.19 -3.93 -3.55
N ILE A 90 10.57 -4.98 -4.07
CA ILE A 90 10.37 -6.27 -3.38
C ILE A 90 11.24 -7.33 -4.04
N ARG A 91 12.26 -7.82 -3.32
CA ARG A 91 13.10 -8.92 -3.82
C ARG A 91 12.24 -10.15 -4.14
N GLY A 92 12.38 -10.69 -5.34
CA GLY A 92 11.62 -11.86 -5.81
C GLY A 92 10.19 -11.57 -6.27
N ALA A 93 9.73 -10.31 -6.24
CA ALA A 93 8.44 -9.89 -6.77
C ALA A 93 8.54 -8.52 -7.49
N GLU A 94 9.68 -8.29 -8.13
CA GLU A 94 10.08 -7.03 -8.77
C GLU A 94 9.20 -6.73 -10.00
N HIS A 95 8.39 -7.68 -10.46
CA HIS A 95 7.44 -7.46 -11.55
C HIS A 95 6.16 -6.72 -11.11
N LEU A 96 5.90 -6.62 -9.80
CA LEU A 96 4.67 -6.02 -9.26
C LEU A 96 4.68 -4.49 -9.28
N SER A 97 3.51 -3.92 -9.57
CA SER A 97 3.20 -2.48 -9.49
C SER A 97 1.82 -2.30 -8.86
N LEU A 98 1.47 -1.07 -8.48
CA LEU A 98 0.18 -0.72 -7.89
C LEU A 98 -0.85 -0.42 -8.99
N LEU A 99 -1.46 -1.46 -9.56
CA LEU A 99 -2.30 -1.30 -10.75
C LEU A 99 -3.79 -1.12 -10.43
N PHE A 100 -4.28 -1.79 -9.38
CA PHE A 100 -5.72 -1.91 -9.14
C PHE A 100 -6.08 -1.50 -7.70
N PRO A 101 -6.43 -0.23 -7.46
CA PRO A 101 -6.83 0.20 -6.12
C PRO A 101 -8.14 -0.50 -5.73
N VAL A 102 -8.15 -1.12 -4.55
CA VAL A 102 -9.38 -1.61 -3.93
C VAL A 102 -10.09 -0.42 -3.31
N LEU A 103 -11.27 -0.09 -3.84
CA LEU A 103 -12.04 1.05 -3.40
C LEU A 103 -12.56 0.85 -1.98
N VAL A 104 -12.54 1.91 -1.17
CA VAL A 104 -13.17 1.92 0.15
C VAL A 104 -14.67 1.68 -0.06
N GLN A 105 -15.20 0.63 0.56
CA GLN A 105 -16.64 0.43 0.60
C GLN A 105 -17.17 1.29 1.74
N THR A 106 -17.59 2.52 1.43
CA THR A 106 -18.48 3.25 2.34
C THR A 106 -19.83 2.54 2.32
N LEU A 107 -20.17 1.89 3.44
CA LEU A 107 -21.54 1.52 3.76
C LEU A 107 -22.41 2.77 3.92
#